data_AF-A0A7V2LQ84-F1
#
_entry.id   AF-A0A7V2LQ84-F1
#
_cell.length_a   1.000
_cell.length_b   1.000
_cell.length_c   1.000
_cell.angle_alpha   90.00
_cell.angle_beta   90.00
_cell.angle_gamma   90.00
#
_symmetry.space_group_name_H-M   'P 1'
#
loop_
_entity.id
_entity.type
_entity.pdbx_description
1 polymer ?
#
loop_
_entity_poly.entity_id
_entity_poly.type
_entity_poly.pdbx_seq_one_letter_code
_entity_poly.pdbx_strand_id
1 'polypeptide(L)' 'MAKILKEWRQPGEKYFRVRTGDNKLFQLCYNESQDQWSLTELIRS' A
#
# COMPACT_ATOMS: atom_id res chain seq x y z
N MET A 1 15.15 -5.43 -2.47
CA MET A 1 14.76 -4.14 -1.84
C MET A 1 13.37 -3.76 -2.33
N ALA A 2 12.44 -3.48 -1.42
CA ALA A 2 11.10 -2.99 -1.78
C ALA A 2 11.16 -1.48 -2.10
N LYS A 3 10.32 -1.02 -3.01
CA LYS A 3 10.23 0.39 -3.42
C LYS A 3 8.79 0.88 -3.36
N ILE A 4 8.59 2.08 -2.82
CA ILE A 4 7.31 2.78 -2.93
C ILE A 4 7.21 3.32 -4.36
N LEU A 5 6.17 2.92 -5.09
CA LEU A 5 5.88 3.37 -6.44
C LEU A 5 5.00 4.62 -6.45
N LYS A 6 4.08 4.71 -5.49
CA LYS A 6 3.12 5.80 -5.38
C LYS A 6 2.66 5.93 -3.95
N GLU A 7 2.46 7.15 -3.49
CA GLU A 7 1.79 7.47 -2.24
C GLU A 7 0.62 8.41 -2.54
N TRP A 8 -0.48 8.24 -1.81
CA TRP A 8 -1.59 9.18 -1.84
C TRP A 8 -2.34 9.16 -0.52
N ARG A 9 -3.09 10.22 -0.24
CA ARG A 9 -3.88 10.36 0.98
C ARG A 9 -5.34 10.56 0.65
N GLN A 10 -6.21 9.92 1.40
CA GLN A 10 -7.63 10.18 1.45
C GLN A 10 -8.00 10.64 2.87
N PRO A 11 -9.15 11.30 3.08
CA PRO A 11 -9.58 11.67 4.41
C PRO A 11 -9.63 10.46 5.35
N GLY A 12 -8.78 10.44 6.37
CA GLY A 12 -8.69 9.35 7.35
C GLY A 12 -7.82 8.15 6.93
N GLU A 13 -7.22 8.16 5.73
CA GLU A 13 -6.45 7.02 5.23
C GLU A 13 -5.22 7.45 4.41
N LYS A 14 -4.09 6.75 4.62
CA LYS A 14 -2.87 6.91 3.82
C LYS A 14 -2.61 5.65 3.02
N TYR A 15 -2.40 5.81 1.73
CA TYR A 15 -2.20 4.71 0.82
C TYR A 15 -0.80 4.73 0.20
N PHE A 16 -0.21 3.55 0.08
CA PHE A 16 1.07 3.34 -0.54
C PHE A 16 0.99 2.16 -1.50
N ARG A 17 1.47 2.36 -2.72
CA ARG A 17 1.72 1.27 -3.66
C ARG A 17 3.18 0.88 -3.57
N VAL A 18 3.45 -0.38 -3.28
CA VAL A 18 4.80 -0.90 -3.09
C VAL A 18 5.07 -1.99 -4.12
N ARG A 19 6.30 -2.01 -4.64
CA ARG A 19 6.83 -3.08 -5.47
C ARG A 19 7.96 -3.78 -4.74
N THR A 20 7.85 -5.09 -4.59
CA THR A 20 8.88 -5.92 -3.97
C THR A 20 9.97 -6.29 -4.98
N GLY A 21 11.07 -6.86 -4.49
CA GLY A 21 12.21 -7.24 -5.35
C GLY A 21 11.85 -8.33 -6.37
N ASP A 22 10.90 -9.20 -6.03
CA ASP A 22 10.31 -10.23 -6.87
C ASP A 22 9.20 -9.70 -7.81
N ASN A 23 9.15 -8.37 -8.01
CA ASN A 23 8.24 -7.72 -8.93
C ASN A 23 6.74 -7.80 -8.56
N LYS A 24 6.39 -8.28 -7.36
CA LYS A 24 5.01 -8.27 -6.87
C LYS A 24 4.60 -6.87 -6.47
N LEU A 25 3.30 -6.59 -6.62
CA LEU A 25 2.70 -5.31 -6.29
C LEU A 25 1.81 -5.48 -5.06
N PHE A 26 1.97 -4.56 -4.12
CA PHE A 26 1.15 -4.48 -2.92
C PHE A 26 0.58 -3.08 -2.79
N GLN A 27 -0.57 -3.00 -2.15
CA GLN A 27 -1.14 -1.78 -1.62
C GLN A 27 -1.13 -1.86 -0.10
N LEU A 28 -0.49 -0.89 0.54
CA LEU A 28 -0.63 -0.65 1.97
C LEU A 28 -1.65 0.48 2.15
N CYS A 29 -2.58 0.30 3.08
CA CYS A 29 -3.45 1.35 3.58
C CYS A 29 -3.22 1.48 5.09
N TYR A 30 -2.94 2.68 5.56
CA TYR A 30 -2.97 3.02 6.97
C TYR A 30 -4.26 3.78 7.26
N ASN A 31 -5.13 3.17 8.05
CA ASN A 31 -6.35 3.77 8.54
C ASN A 31 -6.02 4.61 9.79
N GLU A 32 -6.07 5.93 9.65
CA GLU A 32 -5.74 6.87 10.74
C GLU A 32 -6.80 6.85 11.85
N SER A 33 -8.06 6.51 11.52
CA SER A 33 -9.16 6.45 12.49
C SER A 33 -9.10 5.23 13.41
N GLN A 34 -8.60 4.11 12.90
CA GLN A 34 -8.49 2.84 13.64
C GLN A 34 -7.04 2.52 14.08
N ASP A 35 -6.09 3.39 13.73
CA ASP A 35 -4.65 3.21 13.93
C ASP A 35 -4.14 1.84 13.44
N GLN A 36 -4.55 1.44 12.24
CA GLN A 36 -4.32 0.09 11.72
C GLN A 36 -3.78 0.09 10.30
N TRP A 37 -2.93 -0.90 10.02
CA TRP A 37 -2.39 -1.15 8.69
C TRP A 37 -3.13 -2.31 8.02
N SER A 38 -3.47 -2.12 6.75
CA SER A 38 -4.00 -3.13 5.86
C SER A 38 -3.04 -3.33 4.68
N LEU A 39 -2.81 -4.59 4.31
CA LEU A 39 -1.93 -4.98 3.21
C LEU A 39 -2.71 -5.84 2.23
N THR A 40 -2.78 -5.41 0.98
CA THR A 40 -3.47 -6.12 -0.10
C THR A 40 -2.50 -6.39 -1.24
N GLU A 41 -2.39 -7.66 -1.67
CA GLU A 41 -1.63 -8.01 -2.88
C GLU A 41 -2.44 -7.62 -4.13
N LEU A 42 -1.80 -6.88 -5.04
CA LEU A 42 -2.39 -6.45 -6.30
C LEU A 42 -2.04 -7.46 -7.40
N ILE A 43 -2.81 -8.54 -7.46
CA ILE A 43 -2.73 -9.53 -8.54
C ILE A 43 -3.35 -8.90 -9.80
N ARG A 44 -2.57 -8.81 -10.89
CA ARG A 44 -3.13 -8.48 -12.21
C ARG A 44 -3.70 -9.78 -12.80
N SER A 45 -5.00 -9.80 -13.08
CA SER A 45 -5.65 -10.84 -13.89
C SER A 45 -5.29 -10.68 -15.36
#